data_AF-A0ABD3HFY2-F1
#
_entry.id   AF-A0ABD3HFY2-F1
#
_cell.length_a   1.000
_cell.length_b   1.000
_cell.length_c   1.000
_cell.angle_alpha   90.00
_cell.angle_beta   90.00
_cell.angle_gamma   90.00
#
_symmetry.space_group_name_H-M   'P 1'
#
loop_
_entity.id
_entity.type
_entity.pdbx_description
1 polymer ?
#
loop_
_entity_poly.entity_id
_entity_poly.type
_entity_poly.pdbx_seq_one_letter_code
_entity_poly.pdbx_strand_id
1 'polypeptide(L)'
;MIAEAFQAINSLRATVGERDQTEKIDNHEVDPPFETRMDQNVAEKAQVDTELDSSEVEALKEACAPLFNDARISKLSFVIILPNIFATHGCPNIALDELLSFLQQTVLPTPNLCPRSRSQAKVIVRKLGLNYISIHACPSGCVLFKGEYENLRTCPKCGAARYKEVGRNSILEKVLRYFPVIPCLQRMYKCREIAYLLTWSARHKSSDGLIRNTRDSKQLQHIDNKWQDFAAEPRNIRFGLALDVADGVLIPLYPIAYYLLSKTKMKNNNQQLSSDDK
;
A
#
# COMPACT_ATOMS: atom_id res chain seq x y z
N MET A 1 -0.37 -0.17 -13.05
CA MET A 1 -0.96 0.89 -12.21
C MET A 1 0.01 1.47 -11.17
N ILE A 2 0.21 0.86 -9.99
CA ILE A 2 1.17 1.40 -9.00
C ILE A 2 2.62 1.25 -9.49
N ALA A 3 2.93 0.12 -10.13
CA ALA A 3 4.23 -0.11 -10.78
C ALA A 3 4.55 0.96 -11.84
N GLU A 4 3.60 1.30 -12.71
CA GLU A 4 3.78 2.36 -13.72
C GLU A 4 4.00 3.74 -13.09
N ALA A 5 3.33 4.06 -11.98
CA ALA A 5 3.55 5.30 -11.26
C ALA A 5 4.94 5.35 -10.60
N PHE A 6 5.42 4.23 -10.03
CA PHE A 6 6.77 4.11 -9.50
C PHE A 6 7.85 4.15 -10.59
N GLN A 7 7.60 3.49 -11.71
CA GLN A 7 8.47 3.52 -12.89
C GLN A 7 8.58 4.95 -13.43
N ALA A 8 7.46 5.67 -13.56
CA ALA A 8 7.47 7.08 -13.94
C ALA A 8 8.24 7.97 -12.95
N ILE A 9 8.10 7.75 -11.64
CA ILE A 9 8.90 8.44 -10.61
C ILE A 9 10.40 8.16 -10.78
N ASN A 10 10.78 6.90 -11.01
CA ASN A 10 12.17 6.51 -11.20
C ASN A 10 12.77 7.10 -12.48
N SER A 11 12.01 7.12 -13.59
CA SER A 11 12.42 7.77 -14.84
C SER A 11 12.55 9.30 -14.69
N LEU A 12 11.66 9.94 -13.93
CA LEU A 12 11.79 11.37 -13.62
C LEU A 12 13.03 11.66 -12.75
N ARG A 13 13.34 10.78 -11.79
CA ARG A 13 14.55 10.91 -10.97
C ARG A 13 15.83 10.72 -11.79
N ALA A 14 15.83 9.80 -12.75
CA ALA A 14 16.97 9.59 -13.65
C ALA A 14 17.28 10.83 -14.50
N THR A 15 16.24 11.49 -15.05
CA THR A 15 16.41 12.71 -15.88
C THR A 15 16.77 13.97 -15.08
N VAL A 16 16.51 13.99 -13.77
CA VAL A 16 16.95 15.06 -12.85
C VAL A 16 18.35 14.77 -12.29
N GLY A 17 18.68 13.50 -12.04
CA GLY A 17 19.99 13.06 -11.52
C GLY A 17 21.16 13.25 -12.49
N GLU A 18 20.92 13.27 -13.80
CA GLU A 18 21.97 13.60 -14.80
C GLU A 18 22.50 15.03 -14.68
N ARG A 19 21.81 15.93 -13.96
CA ARG A 19 22.23 17.33 -13.81
C ARG A 19 23.13 17.62 -12.60
N ASP A 20 23.42 16.65 -11.74
CA ASP A 20 24.10 16.96 -10.47
C ASP A 20 25.19 15.97 -9.99
N GLN A 21 25.83 15.19 -10.87
CA GLN A 21 26.96 14.33 -10.46
C GLN A 21 28.11 14.29 -11.49
N THR A 22 29.04 15.25 -11.39
CA THR A 22 30.47 14.89 -11.46
C THR A 22 30.90 14.48 -10.06
N GLU A 23 30.63 13.23 -9.68
CA GLU A 23 31.39 12.53 -8.65
C GLU A 23 31.23 11.02 -8.87
N LYS A 24 32.36 10.36 -9.13
CA LYS A 24 32.47 8.95 -9.50
C LYS A 24 32.06 8.06 -8.32
N ILE A 25 31.26 7.03 -8.58
CA ILE A 25 31.11 5.88 -7.67
C ILE A 25 31.29 4.59 -8.48
N ASP A 26 32.09 3.71 -7.90
CA ASP A 26 32.58 2.45 -8.46
C ASP A 26 31.48 1.48 -8.89
N ASN A 27 31.77 0.77 -9.99
CA ASN A 27 30.93 -0.27 -10.56
C ASN A 27 30.73 -1.43 -9.57
N HIS A 28 29.51 -1.54 -9.04
CA HIS A 28 29.01 -2.81 -8.52
C HIS A 28 27.86 -3.28 -9.41
N GLU A 29 27.93 -4.54 -9.84
CA GLU A 29 26.91 -5.21 -10.65
C GLU A 29 25.52 -5.01 -10.02
N VAL A 30 24.67 -4.27 -10.72
CA VAL A 30 23.29 -4.06 -10.32
C VAL A 30 22.50 -5.28 -10.77
N ASP A 31 22.01 -6.06 -9.79
CA ASP A 31 21.04 -7.11 -10.04
C ASP A 31 19.84 -6.56 -10.84
N PRO A 32 19.32 -7.30 -11.82
CA PRO A 32 18.21 -6.83 -12.64
C PRO A 32 16.97 -6.54 -11.78
N PRO A 33 16.17 -5.52 -12.12
CA PRO A 33 14.96 -5.15 -11.39
C PRO A 33 14.00 -6.34 -11.25
N PHE A 34 13.42 -6.49 -10.06
CA PHE A 34 12.43 -7.51 -9.67
C PHE A 34 11.26 -7.72 -10.67
N GLU A 35 11.05 -6.78 -11.60
CA GLU A 35 10.01 -6.80 -12.62
C GLU A 35 10.22 -7.85 -13.73
N THR A 36 11.41 -8.41 -13.93
CA THR A 36 11.69 -9.31 -15.08
C THR A 36 11.13 -10.73 -14.96
N ARG A 37 10.36 -11.05 -13.91
CA ARG A 37 9.87 -12.42 -13.62
C ARG A 37 8.35 -12.61 -13.62
N MET A 38 7.58 -11.63 -14.09
CA MET A 38 6.14 -11.85 -14.27
C MET A 38 5.90 -12.72 -15.51
N ASP A 39 5.34 -13.91 -15.31
CA ASP A 39 4.92 -14.84 -16.38
C ASP A 39 4.11 -14.10 -17.45
N GLN A 40 4.58 -14.09 -18.70
CA GLN A 40 3.95 -13.40 -19.84
C GLN A 40 2.59 -14.00 -20.27
N ASN A 41 2.09 -15.01 -19.55
CA ASN A 41 0.92 -15.82 -19.93
C ASN A 41 -0.33 -15.59 -19.03
N VAL A 42 -0.38 -14.50 -18.26
CA VAL A 42 -1.50 -14.22 -17.31
C VAL A 42 -2.84 -13.97 -18.02
N ALA A 43 -2.84 -13.48 -19.26
CA ALA A 43 -4.07 -13.10 -19.96
C ALA A 43 -4.92 -14.29 -20.44
N GLU A 44 -4.30 -15.42 -20.79
CA GLU A 44 -4.95 -16.47 -21.60
C GLU A 44 -5.86 -17.45 -20.81
N LYS A 45 -5.78 -17.53 -19.48
CA LYS A 45 -6.38 -18.65 -18.71
C LYS A 45 -7.53 -18.35 -17.75
N ALA A 46 -7.96 -17.12 -17.58
CA ALA A 46 -8.80 -16.77 -16.43
C ALA A 46 -10.33 -16.78 -16.69
N GLN A 47 -10.89 -17.95 -17.02
CA GLN A 47 -12.33 -18.31 -16.91
C GLN A 47 -12.96 -18.13 -15.50
N VAL A 48 -13.25 -16.93 -14.95
CA VAL A 48 -14.06 -16.79 -13.70
C VAL A 48 -14.89 -15.49 -13.62
N ASP A 49 -16.17 -15.63 -13.28
CA ASP A 49 -17.15 -14.56 -13.07
C ASP A 49 -16.79 -13.60 -11.93
N THR A 50 -16.68 -12.31 -12.24
CA THR A 50 -16.42 -11.24 -11.27
C THR A 50 -17.46 -10.13 -11.46
N GLU A 51 -18.45 -10.06 -10.59
CA GLU A 51 -19.32 -8.89 -10.49
C GLU A 51 -18.60 -7.81 -9.65
N LEU A 52 -17.94 -6.87 -10.33
CA LEU A 52 -17.56 -5.59 -9.71
C LEU A 52 -18.83 -4.73 -9.57
N ASP A 53 -18.99 -4.04 -8.44
CA ASP A 53 -20.06 -3.05 -8.30
C ASP A 53 -19.86 -1.90 -9.30
N SER A 54 -20.93 -1.55 -10.02
CA SER A 54 -21.02 -0.46 -10.99
C SER A 54 -20.36 0.84 -10.53
N SER A 55 -20.47 1.19 -9.24
CA SER A 55 -19.89 2.41 -8.66
C SER A 55 -18.35 2.37 -8.58
N GLU A 56 -17.77 1.22 -8.24
CA GLU A 56 -16.30 1.05 -8.15
C GLU A 56 -15.66 1.06 -9.53
N VAL A 57 -16.33 0.45 -10.52
CA VAL A 57 -15.87 0.45 -11.93
C VAL A 57 -15.80 1.88 -12.47
N GLU A 58 -16.82 2.69 -12.18
CA GLU A 58 -16.88 4.06 -12.67
C GLU A 58 -15.81 4.95 -12.03
N ALA A 59 -15.61 4.82 -10.71
CA ALA A 59 -14.53 5.52 -10.01
C ALA A 59 -13.14 5.14 -10.56
N LEU A 60 -12.93 3.86 -10.91
CA LEU A 60 -11.68 3.39 -11.50
C LEU A 60 -11.49 3.97 -12.91
N LYS A 61 -12.52 3.95 -13.76
CA LYS A 61 -12.49 4.55 -15.10
C LYS A 61 -12.15 6.04 -15.05
N GLU A 62 -12.81 6.79 -14.18
CA GLU A 62 -12.56 8.22 -13.98
C GLU A 62 -11.11 8.49 -13.53
N ALA A 63 -10.58 7.65 -12.64
CA ALA A 63 -9.22 7.79 -12.14
C ALA A 63 -8.16 7.41 -13.19
N CYS A 64 -8.45 6.43 -14.04
CA CYS A 64 -7.57 5.99 -15.12
C CYS A 64 -7.65 6.90 -16.36
N ALA A 65 -8.65 7.78 -16.46
CA ALA A 65 -8.76 8.74 -17.54
C ALA A 65 -7.49 9.62 -17.65
N PRO A 66 -7.07 10.00 -18.87
CA PRO A 66 -6.01 10.97 -19.08
C PRO A 66 -6.27 12.27 -18.29
N LEU A 67 -5.22 12.88 -17.76
CA LEU A 67 -5.35 14.12 -16.97
C LEU A 67 -6.00 15.26 -17.78
N PHE A 68 -5.78 15.29 -19.08
CA PHE A 68 -6.42 16.14 -20.09
C PHE A 68 -6.30 15.43 -21.44
N ASN A 69 -6.89 15.98 -22.50
CA ASN A 69 -6.81 15.38 -23.84
C ASN A 69 -5.34 15.16 -24.25
N ASP A 70 -5.03 13.96 -24.76
CA ASP A 70 -3.68 13.55 -25.17
C ASP A 70 -2.61 13.52 -24.05
N ALA A 71 -3.01 13.63 -22.78
CA ALA A 71 -2.09 13.51 -21.66
C ALA A 71 -1.50 12.09 -21.57
N ARG A 72 -0.18 12.00 -21.45
CA ARG A 72 0.54 10.73 -21.20
C ARG A 72 0.36 10.19 -19.78
N ILE A 73 -0.23 10.99 -18.89
CA ILE A 73 -0.45 10.64 -17.49
C ILE A 73 -1.94 10.62 -17.19
N SER A 74 -2.37 9.63 -16.41
CA SER A 74 -3.73 9.56 -15.90
C SER A 74 -3.93 10.53 -14.73
N LYS A 75 -5.20 10.83 -14.45
CA LYS A 75 -5.62 11.56 -13.24
C LYS A 75 -5.04 10.91 -11.98
N LEU A 76 -5.12 9.59 -11.86
CA LEU A 76 -4.60 8.84 -10.71
C LEU A 76 -3.08 8.98 -10.55
N SER A 77 -2.33 8.80 -11.63
CA SER A 77 -0.86 8.93 -11.59
C SER A 77 -0.47 10.33 -11.14
N PHE A 78 -1.12 11.37 -11.65
CA PHE A 78 -0.86 12.75 -11.25
C PHE A 78 -1.09 13.00 -9.75
N VAL A 79 -2.24 12.56 -9.21
CA VAL A 79 -2.58 12.77 -7.79
C VAL A 79 -1.74 11.95 -6.80
N ILE A 80 -1.01 10.94 -7.27
CA ILE A 80 -0.06 10.17 -6.46
C ILE A 80 1.35 10.75 -6.59
N ILE A 81 1.82 10.94 -7.82
CA ILE A 81 3.22 11.30 -8.12
C ILE A 81 3.54 12.70 -7.60
N LEU A 82 2.72 13.70 -7.93
CA LEU A 82 3.04 15.09 -7.61
C LEU A 82 3.10 15.34 -6.09
N PRO A 83 2.11 14.93 -5.27
CA PRO A 83 2.21 15.09 -3.82
C PRO A 83 3.36 14.30 -3.21
N ASN A 84 3.72 13.14 -3.78
CA ASN A 84 4.84 12.34 -3.30
C ASN A 84 6.19 13.03 -3.55
N ILE A 85 6.38 13.67 -4.71
CA ILE A 85 7.56 14.48 -5.00
C ILE A 85 7.68 15.62 -3.98
N PHE A 86 6.60 16.39 -3.79
CA PHE A 86 6.57 17.48 -2.81
C PHE A 86 6.89 17.01 -1.39
N ALA A 87 6.31 15.89 -0.97
CA ALA A 87 6.58 15.30 0.34
C ALA A 87 8.04 14.84 0.48
N THR A 88 8.61 14.23 -0.57
CA THR A 88 10.00 13.74 -0.58
C THR A 88 10.99 14.89 -0.40
N HIS A 89 10.70 16.06 -0.98
CA HIS A 89 11.55 17.25 -0.87
C HIS A 89 11.17 18.19 0.28
N GLY A 90 10.27 17.78 1.18
CA GLY A 90 9.87 18.59 2.32
C GLY A 90 9.17 19.91 1.93
N CYS A 91 8.59 19.99 0.73
CA CYS A 91 7.91 21.19 0.26
C CYS A 91 6.65 21.46 1.12
N PRO A 92 6.37 22.74 1.46
CA PRO A 92 5.17 23.10 2.21
C PRO A 92 3.89 22.67 1.47
N ASN A 93 2.88 22.22 2.22
CA ASN A 93 1.58 21.86 1.63
C ASN A 93 0.90 23.02 0.90
N ILE A 94 1.11 24.25 1.37
CA ILE A 94 0.56 25.47 0.75
C ILE A 94 1.11 25.63 -0.68
N ALA A 95 2.41 25.41 -0.88
CA ALA A 95 3.03 25.50 -2.20
C ALA A 95 2.44 24.46 -3.18
N LEU A 96 2.10 23.25 -2.69
CA LEU A 96 1.43 22.25 -3.51
C LEU A 96 0.01 22.69 -3.90
N ASP A 97 -0.76 23.26 -2.96
CA ASP A 97 -2.12 23.74 -3.23
C ASP A 97 -2.10 24.89 -4.25
N GLU A 98 -1.16 25.84 -4.12
CA GLU A 98 -0.97 26.93 -5.08
C GLU A 98 -0.57 26.41 -6.47
N LEU A 99 0.38 25.47 -6.54
CA LEU A 99 0.79 24.86 -7.81
C LEU A 99 -0.38 24.15 -8.49
N LEU A 100 -1.15 23.36 -7.75
CA LEU A 100 -2.32 22.65 -8.28
C LEU A 100 -3.35 23.62 -8.87
N SER A 101 -3.63 24.72 -8.15
CA SER A 101 -4.52 25.77 -8.62
C SER A 101 -4.00 26.43 -9.89
N PHE A 102 -2.72 26.79 -9.94
CA PHE A 102 -2.08 27.38 -11.11
C PHE A 102 -2.10 26.44 -12.32
N LEU A 103 -1.73 25.17 -12.13
CA LEU A 103 -1.73 24.17 -13.20
C LEU A 103 -3.12 24.02 -13.81
N GLN A 104 -4.14 23.85 -12.98
CA GLN A 104 -5.50 23.65 -13.47
C GLN A 104 -6.09 24.87 -14.19
N GLN A 105 -5.83 26.07 -13.69
CA GLN A 105 -6.47 27.30 -14.18
C GLN A 105 -5.73 27.95 -15.34
N THR A 106 -4.41 27.80 -15.41
CA THR A 106 -3.57 28.62 -16.30
C THR A 106 -2.71 27.80 -17.26
N VAL A 107 -2.22 26.63 -16.84
CA VAL A 107 -1.22 25.87 -17.63
C VAL A 107 -1.87 24.77 -18.45
N LEU A 108 -2.77 23.99 -17.85
CA LEU A 108 -3.33 22.81 -18.49
C LEU A 108 -4.46 23.19 -19.47
N PRO A 109 -4.58 22.50 -20.61
CA PRO A 109 -5.69 22.69 -21.54
C PRO A 109 -7.05 22.51 -20.86
N THR A 110 -8.07 23.19 -21.39
CA THR A 110 -9.47 22.98 -20.96
C THR A 110 -10.18 22.09 -21.98
N PRO A 111 -10.89 21.01 -21.55
CA PRO A 111 -11.07 20.55 -20.17
C PRO A 111 -9.86 19.74 -19.62
N ASN A 112 -9.66 19.80 -18.30
CA ASN A 112 -8.71 18.93 -17.58
C ASN A 112 -9.30 18.40 -16.26
N LEU A 113 -8.73 17.29 -15.78
CA LEU A 113 -9.10 16.56 -14.57
C LEU A 113 -8.15 16.83 -13.40
N CYS A 114 -7.31 17.86 -13.49
CA CYS A 114 -6.40 18.25 -12.42
C CYS A 114 -7.18 18.69 -11.17
N PRO A 115 -6.82 18.23 -9.96
CA PRO A 115 -7.44 18.72 -8.73
C PRO A 115 -6.98 20.15 -8.40
N ARG A 116 -7.87 20.95 -7.79
CA ARG A 116 -7.55 22.33 -7.36
C ARG A 116 -6.65 22.39 -6.13
N SER A 117 -6.59 21.30 -5.38
CA SER A 117 -5.88 21.23 -4.10
C SER A 117 -5.57 19.79 -3.71
N ARG A 118 -4.66 19.65 -2.75
CA ARG A 118 -4.30 18.41 -2.08
C ARG A 118 -5.51 17.78 -1.39
N SER A 119 -6.44 18.58 -0.88
CA SER A 119 -7.69 18.08 -0.30
C SER A 119 -8.55 17.37 -1.34
N GLN A 120 -8.68 17.95 -2.55
CA GLN A 120 -9.38 17.29 -3.66
C GLN A 120 -8.63 16.04 -4.15
N ALA A 121 -7.31 16.13 -4.29
CA ALA A 121 -6.46 14.97 -4.62
C ALA A 121 -6.69 13.81 -3.62
N LYS A 122 -6.73 14.13 -2.31
CA LYS A 122 -6.99 13.15 -1.26
C LYS A 122 -8.38 12.51 -1.37
N VAL A 123 -9.40 13.25 -1.79
CA VAL A 123 -10.75 12.70 -2.03
C VAL A 123 -10.72 11.68 -3.17
N ILE A 124 -10.00 11.96 -4.26
CA ILE A 124 -9.85 11.02 -5.39
C ILE A 124 -9.20 9.71 -4.92
N VAL A 125 -8.07 9.81 -4.22
CA VAL A 125 -7.38 8.65 -3.63
C VAL A 125 -8.30 7.87 -2.68
N ARG A 126 -9.13 8.59 -1.92
CA ARG A 126 -10.07 7.95 -0.98
C ARG A 126 -11.18 7.16 -1.66
N LYS A 127 -11.76 7.70 -2.75
CA LYS A 127 -12.79 7.03 -3.56
C LYS A 127 -12.29 5.70 -4.14
N LEU A 128 -11.00 5.59 -4.41
CA LEU A 128 -10.36 4.37 -4.91
C LEU A 128 -10.03 3.35 -3.80
N GLY A 129 -10.43 3.63 -2.56
CA GLY A 129 -10.16 2.75 -1.43
C GLY A 129 -8.69 2.70 -1.01
N LEU A 130 -7.86 3.63 -1.48
CA LEU A 130 -6.45 3.81 -1.09
C LEU A 130 -6.34 4.63 0.21
N ASN A 131 -7.24 4.32 1.15
CA ASN A 131 -7.32 4.95 2.47
C ASN A 131 -6.29 4.31 3.39
N TYR A 132 -5.61 5.14 4.19
CA TYR A 132 -4.86 4.66 5.33
C TYR A 132 -5.59 5.00 6.63
N ILE A 133 -5.44 4.13 7.62
CA ILE A 133 -5.80 4.40 9.00
C ILE A 133 -4.54 4.89 9.71
N SER A 134 -4.71 5.96 10.49
CA SER A 134 -3.66 6.52 11.34
C SER A 134 -3.89 6.09 12.78
N ILE A 135 -2.84 5.60 13.44
CA ILE A 135 -2.82 5.29 14.88
C ILE A 135 -1.67 6.08 15.50
N HIS A 136 -1.90 6.73 16.63
CA HIS A 136 -0.83 7.45 17.31
C HIS A 136 0.11 6.43 17.97
N ALA A 137 1.40 6.67 17.88
CA ALA A 137 2.41 5.75 18.40
C ALA A 137 3.28 6.48 19.44
N CYS A 138 3.78 5.72 20.40
CA CYS A 138 4.85 6.18 21.27
C CYS A 138 6.08 6.56 20.42
N PRO A 139 6.77 7.70 20.68
CA PRO A 139 7.98 8.10 19.97
C PRO A 139 9.04 6.98 19.94
N SER A 140 9.29 6.39 21.12
CA SER A 140 10.19 5.24 21.32
C SER A 140 9.64 3.88 20.83
N GLY A 141 8.45 3.84 20.22
CA GLY A 141 7.86 2.61 19.67
C GLY A 141 7.29 1.62 20.69
N CYS A 142 7.15 1.99 21.97
CA CYS A 142 6.74 1.05 23.02
C CYS A 142 5.28 0.58 22.93
N VAL A 143 4.37 1.49 22.55
CA VAL A 143 2.92 1.23 22.47
C VAL A 143 2.29 2.01 21.31
N LEU A 144 1.14 1.52 20.86
CA LEU A 144 0.19 2.29 20.05
C LEU A 144 -0.92 2.82 20.98
N PHE A 145 -1.26 4.10 20.86
CA PHE A 145 -2.34 4.72 21.62
C PHE A 145 -3.69 4.37 20.98
N LYS A 146 -4.14 3.13 21.22
CA LYS A 146 -5.40 2.55 20.75
C LYS A 146 -5.98 1.65 21.85
N GLY A 147 -7.31 1.50 21.91
CA GLY A 147 -7.97 0.67 22.92
C GLY A 147 -7.75 1.25 24.31
N GLU A 148 -7.23 0.44 25.24
CA GLU A 148 -6.97 0.87 26.63
C GLU A 148 -6.03 2.08 26.75
N TYR A 149 -5.15 2.30 25.76
CA TYR A 149 -4.21 3.43 25.75
C TYR A 149 -4.71 4.65 24.97
N GLU A 150 -5.93 4.61 24.40
CA GLU A 150 -6.44 5.64 23.49
C GLU A 150 -6.53 7.03 24.13
N ASN A 151 -6.88 7.09 25.42
CA ASN A 151 -7.05 8.35 26.16
C ASN A 151 -5.78 8.81 26.88
N LEU A 152 -4.69 8.04 26.80
CA LEU A 152 -3.42 8.43 27.43
C LEU A 152 -2.73 9.53 26.64
N ARG A 153 -2.16 10.49 27.38
CA ARG A 153 -1.28 11.54 26.84
C ARG A 153 0.20 11.21 26.94
N THR A 154 0.54 10.20 27.73
CA THR A 154 1.93 9.80 28.01
C THR A 154 2.03 8.28 27.88
N CYS A 155 3.14 7.80 27.34
CA CYS A 155 3.41 6.38 27.22
C CYS A 155 3.54 5.75 28.62
N PRO A 156 2.75 4.71 28.96
CA PRO A 156 2.82 4.06 30.26
C PRO A 156 4.12 3.27 30.47
N LYS A 157 4.86 2.95 29.40
CA LYS A 157 6.11 2.18 29.48
C LYS A 157 7.36 3.04 29.63
N CYS A 158 7.47 4.14 28.89
CA CYS A 158 8.69 4.95 28.84
C CYS A 158 8.50 6.40 29.27
N GLY A 159 7.28 6.81 29.65
CA GLY A 159 7.01 8.19 30.06
C GLY A 159 7.06 9.23 28.93
N ALA A 160 7.30 8.83 27.68
CA ALA A 160 7.34 9.75 26.55
C ALA A 160 5.96 10.38 26.28
N ALA A 161 5.93 11.67 25.98
CA ALA A 161 4.71 12.37 25.61
C ALA A 161 4.16 11.85 24.27
N ARG A 162 2.85 11.85 24.12
CA ARG A 162 2.17 11.55 22.85
C ARG A 162 2.21 12.73 21.88
N TYR A 163 2.25 13.94 22.44
CA TYR A 163 2.23 15.20 21.71
C TYR A 163 3.48 16.01 22.05
N LYS A 164 3.96 16.75 21.04
CA LYS A 164 5.01 17.74 21.15
C LYS A 164 4.39 19.13 20.96
N GLU A 165 4.71 20.05 21.86
CA GLU A 165 4.28 21.44 21.72
C GLU A 165 5.16 22.17 20.70
N VAL A 166 4.55 22.80 19.72
CA VAL A 166 5.19 23.62 18.68
C VAL A 166 4.48 24.96 18.65
N GLY A 167 5.08 25.96 19.31
CA GLY A 167 4.47 27.27 19.49
C GLY A 167 3.22 27.18 20.39
N ARG A 168 2.06 27.54 19.84
CA ARG A 168 0.75 27.43 20.52
C ARG A 168 -0.02 26.15 20.18
N ASN A 169 0.57 25.28 19.35
CA ASN A 169 -0.10 24.09 18.83
C ASN A 169 0.53 22.82 19.39
N SER A 170 -0.30 21.85 19.74
CA SER A 170 0.11 20.51 20.15
C SER A 170 0.07 19.58 18.93
N ILE A 171 1.21 19.06 18.51
CA ILE A 171 1.32 18.15 17.36
C ILE A 171 1.61 16.72 17.82
N LEU A 172 1.11 15.74 17.09
CA LEU A 172 1.45 14.34 17.35
C LEU A 172 2.91 14.07 17.03
N GLU A 173 3.60 13.39 17.94
CA GLU A 173 5.02 13.13 17.77
C GLU A 173 5.30 11.96 16.82
N LYS A 174 4.54 10.85 16.94
CA LYS A 174 4.66 9.70 16.03
C LYS A 174 3.29 9.15 15.66
N VAL A 175 3.11 8.84 14.37
CA VAL A 175 1.86 8.28 13.82
C VAL A 175 2.20 7.08 12.93
N LEU A 176 1.66 5.92 13.28
CA LEU A 176 1.65 4.74 12.42
C LEU A 176 0.52 4.88 11.41
N ARG A 177 0.83 4.72 10.12
CA ARG A 177 -0.18 4.69 9.05
C ARG A 177 -0.15 3.32 8.39
N TYR A 178 -1.31 2.71 8.23
CA TYR A 178 -1.42 1.43 7.55
C TYR A 178 -2.64 1.40 6.63
N PHE A 179 -2.54 0.62 5.55
CA PHE A 179 -3.68 0.32 4.69
C PHE A 179 -4.47 -0.83 5.31
N PRO A 180 -5.81 -0.71 5.47
CA PRO A 180 -6.64 -1.79 5.98
C PRO A 180 -6.46 -3.07 5.15
N VAL A 181 -6.03 -4.14 5.80
CA VAL A 181 -5.68 -5.41 5.13
C VAL A 181 -6.89 -6.00 4.41
N ILE A 182 -8.06 -6.02 5.06
CA ILE A 182 -9.29 -6.61 4.53
C ILE A 182 -9.70 -5.97 3.19
N PRO A 183 -9.90 -4.63 3.08
CA PRO A 183 -10.18 -3.97 1.81
C PRO A 183 -9.12 -4.20 0.73
N CYS A 184 -7.84 -4.22 1.09
CA CYS A 184 -6.75 -4.50 0.13
C CYS A 184 -6.91 -5.89 -0.50
N LEU A 185 -7.16 -6.90 0.33
CA LEU A 185 -7.34 -8.27 -0.11
C LEU A 185 -8.62 -8.47 -0.92
N GLN A 186 -9.74 -7.84 -0.51
CA GLN A 186 -10.98 -7.87 -1.29
C GLN A 186 -10.75 -7.36 -2.72
N ARG A 187 -9.98 -6.26 -2.89
CA ARG A 187 -9.59 -5.76 -4.21
C ARG A 187 -8.72 -6.74 -4.99
N MET A 188 -7.74 -7.38 -4.34
CA MET A 188 -6.90 -8.38 -4.99
C MET A 188 -7.73 -9.55 -5.54
N TYR A 189 -8.71 -10.04 -4.78
CA TYR A 189 -9.60 -11.11 -5.23
C TYR A 189 -10.64 -10.68 -6.28
N LYS A 190 -10.96 -9.38 -6.34
CA LYS A 190 -11.83 -8.79 -7.38
C LYS A 190 -11.10 -8.62 -8.72
N CYS A 191 -9.77 -8.45 -8.73
CA CYS A 191 -9.01 -8.39 -9.98
C CYS A 191 -8.66 -9.81 -10.44
N ARG A 192 -9.15 -10.19 -11.63
CA ARG A 192 -8.98 -11.52 -12.21
C ARG A 192 -7.52 -11.93 -12.34
N GLU A 193 -6.70 -11.03 -12.86
CA GLU A 193 -5.26 -11.23 -13.10
C GLU A 193 -4.52 -11.40 -11.77
N ILE A 194 -4.79 -10.53 -10.80
CA ILE A 194 -4.19 -10.61 -9.46
C ILE A 194 -4.66 -11.88 -8.74
N ALA A 195 -5.95 -12.21 -8.79
CA ALA A 195 -6.49 -13.43 -8.18
C ALA A 195 -5.86 -14.70 -8.75
N TYR A 196 -5.57 -14.73 -10.06
CA TYR A 196 -4.80 -15.81 -10.68
C TYR A 196 -3.35 -15.85 -10.14
N LEU A 197 -2.68 -14.70 -10.03
CA LEU A 197 -1.34 -14.61 -9.46
C LEU A 197 -1.29 -15.09 -8.00
N LEU A 198 -2.34 -14.88 -7.21
CA LEU A 198 -2.42 -15.38 -5.83
C LEU A 198 -2.33 -16.92 -5.73
N THR A 199 -2.68 -17.66 -6.80
CA THR A 199 -2.53 -19.13 -6.85
C THR A 199 -1.09 -19.59 -7.07
N TRP A 200 -0.16 -18.67 -7.31
CA TRP A 200 1.23 -19.01 -7.68
C TRP A 200 1.87 -19.94 -6.65
N SER A 201 1.66 -19.70 -5.36
CA SER A 201 2.22 -20.54 -4.28
C SER A 201 1.73 -21.99 -4.33
N ALA A 202 0.48 -22.23 -4.74
CA ALA A 202 -0.03 -23.59 -4.89
C ALA A 202 0.55 -24.29 -6.12
N ARG A 203 0.86 -23.54 -7.19
CA ARG A 203 1.39 -24.05 -8.46
C ARG A 203 2.90 -24.31 -8.46
N HIS A 204 3.67 -23.67 -7.56
CA HIS A 204 5.13 -23.68 -7.56
C HIS A 204 5.72 -24.31 -6.30
N LYS A 205 5.13 -25.41 -5.83
CA LYS A 205 5.71 -26.23 -4.76
C LYS A 205 6.90 -27.02 -5.30
N SER A 206 8.00 -27.01 -4.57
CA SER A 206 9.18 -27.80 -4.88
C SER A 206 8.91 -29.31 -4.78
N SER A 207 9.35 -30.09 -5.77
CA SER A 207 9.18 -31.54 -5.83
C SER A 207 10.37 -32.33 -5.31
N ASP A 208 11.55 -31.72 -5.23
CA ASP A 208 12.83 -32.37 -4.87
C ASP A 208 13.23 -32.16 -3.40
N GLY A 209 12.36 -31.51 -2.60
CA GLY A 209 12.61 -31.23 -1.20
C GLY A 209 13.53 -30.04 -0.92
N LEU A 210 14.02 -29.34 -1.95
CA LEU A 210 14.78 -28.10 -1.80
C LEU A 210 13.86 -26.92 -1.58
N ILE A 211 14.28 -25.96 -0.75
CA ILE A 211 13.55 -24.72 -0.49
C ILE A 211 13.88 -23.72 -1.59
N ARG A 212 12.93 -23.42 -2.48
CA ARG A 212 13.08 -22.40 -3.54
C ARG A 212 12.31 -21.12 -3.25
N ASN A 213 11.31 -21.21 -2.39
CA ASN A 213 10.47 -20.09 -2.00
C ASN A 213 9.97 -20.28 -0.55
N THR A 214 9.25 -19.27 -0.04
CA THR A 214 8.64 -19.32 1.30
C THR A 214 7.60 -20.44 1.45
N ARG A 215 7.02 -20.91 0.34
CA ARG A 215 6.06 -22.02 0.29
C ARG A 215 6.68 -23.36 0.67
N ASP A 216 7.95 -23.58 0.33
CA ASP A 216 8.65 -24.83 0.63
C ASP A 216 9.09 -24.93 2.10
N SER A 217 8.96 -23.86 2.88
CA SER A 217 9.36 -23.85 4.28
C SER A 217 8.56 -24.84 5.15
N LYS A 218 9.23 -25.47 6.11
CA LYS A 218 8.59 -26.39 7.07
C LYS A 218 7.46 -25.72 7.86
N GLN A 219 7.60 -24.42 8.13
CA GLN A 219 6.59 -23.61 8.81
C GLN A 219 5.30 -23.56 7.99
N LEU A 220 5.36 -23.27 6.69
CA LEU A 220 4.17 -23.20 5.84
C LEU A 220 3.54 -24.58 5.62
N GLN A 221 4.36 -25.64 5.55
CA GLN A 221 3.88 -27.01 5.52
C GLN A 221 3.12 -27.38 6.82
N HIS A 222 3.64 -26.97 7.98
CA HIS A 222 2.98 -27.18 9.26
C HIS A 222 1.61 -26.49 9.32
N ILE A 223 1.50 -25.24 8.86
CA ILE A 223 0.23 -24.51 8.76
C ILE A 223 -0.75 -25.28 7.87
N ASP A 224 -0.32 -25.71 6.69
CA ASP A 224 -1.20 -26.40 5.76
C ASP A 224 -1.71 -27.72 6.31
N ASN A 225 -0.85 -28.47 6.99
CA ASN A 225 -1.25 -29.72 7.64
C ASN A 225 -2.23 -29.48 8.79
N LYS A 226 -2.09 -28.36 9.50
CA LYS A 226 -2.96 -27.99 10.62
C LYS A 226 -4.32 -27.44 10.17
N TRP A 227 -4.37 -26.71 9.06
CA TRP A 227 -5.60 -26.10 8.51
C TRP A 227 -5.83 -26.54 7.06
N GLN A 228 -6.16 -27.81 6.87
CA GLN A 228 -6.30 -28.45 5.56
C GLN A 228 -7.40 -27.79 4.71
N ASP A 229 -8.54 -27.44 5.30
CA ASP A 229 -9.63 -26.73 4.61
C ASP A 229 -9.16 -25.36 4.08
N PHE A 230 -8.30 -24.67 4.84
CA PHE A 230 -7.72 -23.41 4.40
C PHE A 230 -6.67 -23.62 3.30
N ALA A 231 -5.88 -24.69 3.40
CA ALA A 231 -4.87 -25.04 2.41
C ALA A 231 -5.47 -25.51 1.07
N ALA A 232 -6.67 -26.10 1.10
CA ALA A 232 -7.39 -26.60 -0.07
C ALA A 232 -7.78 -25.49 -1.05
N GLU A 233 -7.99 -24.25 -0.58
CA GLU A 233 -8.26 -23.10 -1.44
C GLU A 233 -6.94 -22.42 -1.85
N PRO A 234 -6.47 -22.58 -3.10
CA PRO A 234 -5.14 -22.13 -3.53
C PRO A 234 -4.97 -20.61 -3.54
N ARG A 235 -6.08 -19.85 -3.53
CA ARG A 235 -6.04 -18.39 -3.51
C ARG A 235 -5.84 -17.82 -2.10
N ASN A 236 -6.00 -18.63 -1.06
CA ASN A 236 -5.88 -18.18 0.32
C ASN A 236 -4.46 -17.69 0.64
N ILE A 237 -4.37 -16.46 1.14
CA ILE A 237 -3.11 -15.79 1.48
C ILE A 237 -2.73 -16.10 2.93
N ARG A 238 -1.45 -16.44 3.13
CA ARG A 238 -0.86 -16.69 4.45
C ARG A 238 0.01 -15.50 4.82
N PHE A 239 -0.33 -14.81 5.90
CA PHE A 239 0.47 -13.71 6.41
C PHE A 239 1.55 -14.21 7.36
N GLY A 240 2.81 -14.00 7.02
CA GLY A 240 3.91 -14.11 7.98
C GLY A 240 4.06 -12.78 8.72
N LEU A 241 4.05 -12.83 10.05
CA LEU A 241 4.50 -11.71 10.87
C LEU A 241 6.02 -11.77 10.93
N ALA A 242 6.68 -10.81 10.29
CA ALA A 242 8.12 -10.62 10.41
C ALA A 242 8.37 -9.40 11.30
N LEU A 243 9.35 -9.53 12.19
CA LEU A 243 9.75 -8.50 13.13
C LEU A 243 11.22 -8.25 12.85
N ASP A 244 11.51 -7.31 11.98
CA ASP A 244 12.88 -6.87 11.75
C ASP A 244 13.19 -5.73 12.73
N VAL A 245 14.33 -5.84 13.41
CA VAL A 245 14.77 -4.87 14.42
C VAL A 245 15.97 -4.13 13.83
N ALA A 246 15.69 -3.06 13.09
CA ALA A 246 16.66 -2.03 12.77
C ALA A 246 16.11 -0.69 13.28
N ASP A 247 16.78 -0.12 14.28
CA ASP A 247 16.70 1.26 14.76
C ASP A 247 15.33 1.97 14.66
N GLY A 248 14.47 1.73 15.66
CA GLY A 248 13.31 2.60 15.94
C GLY A 248 11.91 2.00 15.74
N VAL A 249 11.82 0.71 15.45
CA VAL A 249 10.54 -0.04 15.44
C VAL A 249 10.66 -1.25 16.36
N LEU A 250 10.11 -1.12 17.57
CA LEU A 250 9.88 -2.22 18.50
C LEU A 250 8.71 -3.04 17.99
N ILE A 251 8.96 -4.27 17.55
CA ILE A 251 7.90 -5.27 17.40
C ILE A 251 8.33 -6.55 18.15
N PRO A 252 7.54 -7.01 19.14
CA PRO A 252 7.94 -8.05 20.09
C PRO A 252 7.99 -9.44 19.45
N LEU A 253 9.14 -10.11 19.59
CA LEU A 253 9.40 -11.47 19.13
C LEU A 253 8.60 -12.52 19.92
N TYR A 254 7.69 -13.19 19.19
CA TYR A 254 6.96 -14.46 19.42
C TYR A 254 5.87 -14.48 20.52
N PRO A 255 4.67 -15.08 20.25
CA PRO A 255 4.41 -16.31 19.48
C PRO A 255 3.80 -16.09 18.09
N ILE A 256 4.04 -17.06 17.20
CA ILE A 256 3.49 -17.08 15.83
C ILE A 256 1.97 -17.24 15.88
N ALA A 257 1.25 -16.16 15.61
CA ALA A 257 -0.16 -16.21 15.23
C ALA A 257 -0.27 -15.91 13.73
N TYR A 258 -0.60 -16.93 12.94
CA TYR A 258 -0.99 -16.73 11.55
C TYR A 258 -2.43 -16.22 11.50
N TYR A 259 -2.64 -15.06 10.87
CA TYR A 259 -3.98 -14.68 10.45
C TYR A 259 -4.30 -15.38 9.13
N LEU A 260 -5.21 -16.33 9.20
CA LEU A 260 -5.79 -17.01 8.04
C LEU A 260 -7.02 -16.22 7.60
N LEU A 261 -6.90 -15.44 6.53
CA LEU A 261 -8.03 -14.73 5.92
C LEU A 261 -8.51 -15.52 4.70
N SER A 262 -9.62 -16.24 4.87
CA SER A 262 -10.21 -17.03 3.79
C SER A 262 -11.04 -16.15 2.86
N LYS A 263 -11.09 -16.52 1.57
CA LYS A 263 -11.97 -15.87 0.59
C LYS A 263 -13.44 -15.87 1.02
N THR A 264 -13.87 -16.87 1.78
CA THR A 264 -15.25 -17.01 2.30
C THR A 264 -15.59 -16.01 3.40
N LYS A 265 -14.67 -15.78 4.36
CA LYS A 265 -14.87 -14.79 5.44
C LYS A 265 -14.98 -13.36 4.91
N MET A 266 -14.37 -13.08 3.76
CA MET A 266 -14.39 -11.75 3.13
C MET A 266 -15.71 -11.38 2.45
N LYS A 267 -16.56 -12.36 2.11
CA LYS A 267 -17.88 -12.14 1.51
C LYS A 267 -18.96 -11.79 2.54
N ASN A 268 -18.81 -12.26 3.78
CA ASN A 268 -19.84 -12.13 4.82
C ASN A 268 -19.72 -10.84 5.67
N ASN A 269 -18.65 -10.06 5.51
CA ASN A 269 -18.38 -8.89 6.37
C ASN A 269 -19.10 -7.58 5.96
N ASN A 270 -20.06 -7.62 5.03
CA ASN A 270 -20.92 -6.45 4.77
C ASN A 270 -21.99 -6.21 5.85
N GLN A 271 -22.07 -7.03 6.91
CA GLN A 271 -23.06 -6.87 7.98
C GLN A 271 -22.58 -7.04 9.44
N GLN A 272 -21.29 -7.28 9.74
CA GLN A 272 -20.86 -7.62 11.12
C GLN A 272 -19.53 -7.01 11.57
N LEU A 273 -19.35 -5.70 11.43
CA LEU A 273 -18.23 -4.97 12.07
C LEU A 273 -18.67 -3.70 12.82
N SER A 274 -19.96 -3.60 13.18
CA SER A 274 -20.49 -2.51 14.03
C SER A 274 -20.90 -2.95 15.44
N SER A 275 -20.52 -4.13 15.88
CA SER A 275 -20.82 -4.63 17.21
C SER A 275 -19.79 -5.67 17.58
N ASP A 276 -19.33 -5.61 18.83
CA ASP A 276 -18.37 -6.50 19.51
C ASP A 276 -16.93 -5.97 19.33
N ASP A 277 -16.31 -5.35 20.35
CA ASP A 277 -16.21 -5.83 21.73
C ASP A 277 -16.38 -4.72 22.79
N LYS A 278 -17.18 -5.05 23.82
CA LYS A 278 -17.30 -4.36 25.11
C LYS A 278 -16.21 -4.83 26.07
#